data_AF-A0A2A6JCP5-F1
#
_entry.id   AF-A0A2A6JCP5-F1
#
_cell.length_a   1.000
_cell.length_b   1.000
_cell.length_c   1.000
_cell.angle_alpha   90.00
_cell.angle_beta   90.00
_cell.angle_gamma   90.00
#
_symmetry.space_group_name_H-M   'P 1'
#
loop_
_entity.id
_entity.type
_entity.pdbx_description
1 polymer ?
#
loop_
_entity_poly.entity_id
_entity_poly.type
_entity_poly.pdbx_seq_one_letter_code
_entity_poly.pdbx_strand_id
1 'polypeptide(L)'
;MNLVKGAFGTPEIPVSEEPGIFTWDLATDTVYADSALAILFGLDPKQTISGLPVIKYLDRIHPDDKPSVAKAISDAVITGDPYRCDYRVFDRSGQIITVAAFGRCFRDEAGNPSHYAGIVFQTTDHAQQDDLTAHCREALKIAQSSGLQATADALEAILKVLAKPAASGSVAVH
;
A
#
# COMPACT_ATOMS: atom_id res chain seq x y z
N MET A 1 29.60 35.72 -26.70
CA MET A 1 29.72 35.69 -25.22
C MET A 1 28.40 36.22 -24.69
N ASN A 2 27.50 35.47 -24.03
CA ASN A 2 27.65 34.40 -23.05
C ASN A 2 26.60 33.28 -23.22
N LEU A 3 27.00 32.03 -22.92
CA LEU A 3 26.12 30.96 -22.45
C LEU A 3 25.69 31.25 -21.01
N VAL A 4 24.44 30.94 -20.62
CA VAL A 4 24.13 30.23 -19.35
C VAL A 4 22.78 29.46 -19.43
N LYS A 5 22.91 28.13 -19.42
CA LYS A 5 22.12 27.05 -18.77
C LYS A 5 20.60 26.90 -19.02
N GLY A 6 20.27 25.76 -19.63
CA GLY A 6 18.95 25.14 -19.57
C GLY A 6 18.59 24.69 -18.16
N ALA A 7 17.34 24.94 -17.79
CA ALA A 7 16.71 24.29 -16.66
C ALA A 7 16.15 22.96 -17.16
N PHE A 8 16.74 21.86 -16.67
CA PHE A 8 16.17 20.53 -16.78
C PHE A 8 14.83 20.53 -16.04
N GLY A 9 13.72 20.54 -16.77
CA GLY A 9 12.44 20.13 -16.20
C GLY A 9 12.59 18.68 -15.78
N THR A 10 12.49 18.40 -14.48
CA THR A 10 12.25 17.04 -14.00
C THR A 10 10.94 16.59 -14.64
N PRO A 11 10.90 15.47 -15.39
CA PRO A 11 9.64 15.00 -15.96
C PRO A 11 8.67 14.74 -14.82
N GLU A 12 7.52 15.42 -14.83
CA GLU A 12 6.41 15.14 -13.93
C GLU A 12 6.00 13.68 -14.15
N ILE A 13 6.26 12.84 -13.16
CA ILE A 13 5.86 11.44 -13.17
C ILE A 13 4.34 11.42 -12.94
N PRO A 14 3.54 10.82 -13.83
CA PRO A 14 2.12 10.67 -13.58
C PRO A 14 1.93 9.81 -12.34
N VAL A 15 1.34 10.41 -11.30
CA VAL A 15 0.81 9.68 -10.15
C VAL A 15 -0.22 8.68 -10.66
N SER A 16 -0.18 7.43 -10.16
CA SER A 16 -1.38 6.60 -10.24
C SER A 16 -2.47 7.31 -9.44
N GLU A 17 -3.48 7.85 -10.13
CA GLU A 17 -4.55 8.62 -9.48
C GLU A 17 -5.41 7.75 -8.56
N GLU A 18 -5.40 6.43 -8.77
CA GLU A 18 -6.22 5.49 -8.02
C GLU A 18 -5.38 4.63 -7.04
N PRO A 19 -5.85 4.45 -5.80
CA PRO A 19 -5.28 3.49 -4.87
C PRO A 19 -5.60 2.05 -5.30
N GLY A 20 -4.65 1.14 -5.15
CA GLY A 20 -4.84 -0.28 -5.41
C GLY A 20 -5.24 -1.06 -4.17
N ILE A 21 -6.12 -2.05 -4.33
CA ILE A 21 -6.55 -2.95 -3.24
C ILE A 21 -6.04 -4.37 -3.45
N PHE A 22 -5.83 -5.09 -2.34
CA PHE A 22 -5.50 -6.51 -2.36
C PHE A 22 -6.07 -7.29 -1.19
N THR A 23 -6.15 -8.60 -1.41
CA THR A 23 -6.24 -9.61 -0.37
C THR A 23 -5.10 -10.60 -0.53
N TRP A 24 -4.63 -11.16 0.57
CA TRP A 24 -3.61 -12.20 0.61
C TRP A 24 -4.15 -13.36 1.43
N ASP A 25 -4.32 -14.50 0.78
CA ASP A 25 -4.59 -15.77 1.43
C ASP A 25 -3.27 -16.32 1.99
N LEU A 26 -3.19 -16.39 3.32
CA LEU A 26 -2.00 -16.81 4.04
C LEU A 26 -1.78 -18.33 3.97
N ALA A 27 -2.84 -19.11 3.73
CA ALA A 27 -2.74 -20.57 3.65
C ALA A 27 -2.13 -21.01 2.32
N THR A 28 -2.45 -20.30 1.24
CA THR A 28 -1.98 -20.61 -0.12
C THR A 28 -0.82 -19.72 -0.58
N ASP A 29 -0.39 -18.76 0.25
CA ASP A 29 0.55 -17.70 -0.10
C ASP A 29 0.17 -17.00 -1.42
N THR A 30 -1.11 -16.62 -1.58
CA THR A 30 -1.61 -16.04 -2.83
C THR A 30 -2.23 -14.67 -2.61
N VAL A 31 -1.66 -13.66 -3.26
CA VAL A 31 -2.14 -12.28 -3.27
C VAL A 31 -3.01 -12.07 -4.50
N TYR A 32 -4.27 -11.69 -4.28
CA TYR A 32 -5.20 -11.23 -5.29
C TYR A 32 -5.29 -9.72 -5.23
N ALA A 33 -5.07 -9.06 -6.37
CA ALA A 33 -5.07 -7.61 -6.41
C ALA A 33 -5.67 -7.05 -7.70
N ASP A 34 -6.21 -5.85 -7.59
CA ASP A 34 -6.78 -5.12 -8.71
C ASP A 34 -5.72 -4.62 -9.70
N SER A 35 -6.20 -4.03 -10.80
CA SER A 35 -5.36 -3.46 -11.84
C SER A 35 -4.56 -2.26 -11.33
N ALA A 36 -5.10 -1.47 -10.40
CA ALA A 36 -4.41 -0.29 -9.85
C ALA A 36 -3.16 -0.71 -9.07
N LEU A 37 -3.26 -1.75 -8.22
CA LEU A 37 -2.08 -2.28 -7.53
C LEU A 37 -1.07 -2.89 -8.51
N ALA A 38 -1.55 -3.60 -9.54
CA ALA A 38 -0.68 -4.16 -10.56
C ALA A 38 0.17 -3.07 -11.23
N ILE A 39 -0.43 -1.92 -11.53
CA ILE A 39 0.26 -0.77 -12.13
C ILE A 39 1.32 -0.22 -11.17
N LEU A 40 0.98 0.00 -9.89
CA LEU A 40 1.92 0.49 -8.87
C LEU A 40 3.17 -0.39 -8.73
N PHE A 41 2.99 -1.71 -8.77
CA PHE A 41 4.09 -2.68 -8.62
C PHE A 41 4.74 -3.09 -9.96
N GLY A 42 4.26 -2.55 -11.08
CA GLY A 42 4.76 -2.90 -12.41
C GLY A 42 4.53 -4.36 -12.80
N LEU A 43 3.45 -4.97 -12.32
CA LEU A 43 3.04 -6.35 -12.57
C LEU A 43 1.98 -6.42 -13.69
N ASP A 44 1.70 -7.64 -14.18
CA ASP A 44 0.62 -7.87 -15.14
C ASP A 44 -0.75 -7.91 -14.43
N PRO A 45 -1.69 -7.01 -14.75
CA PRO A 45 -3.02 -6.99 -14.13
C PRO A 45 -3.78 -8.31 -14.24
N LYS A 46 -3.61 -9.06 -15.33
CA LYS A 46 -4.31 -10.35 -15.49
C LYS A 46 -3.79 -11.39 -14.51
N GLN A 47 -2.50 -11.33 -14.20
CA GLN A 47 -1.87 -12.24 -13.24
C GLN A 47 -2.23 -11.85 -11.81
N THR A 48 -2.22 -10.56 -11.46
CA THR A 48 -2.57 -10.10 -10.11
C THR A 48 -4.03 -10.42 -9.76
N ILE A 49 -4.95 -10.28 -10.73
CA ILE A 49 -6.36 -10.65 -10.54
C ILE A 49 -6.51 -12.16 -10.33
N SER A 50 -5.70 -12.97 -11.03
CA SER A 50 -5.73 -14.44 -10.92
C SER A 50 -5.00 -14.96 -9.68
N GLY A 51 -4.23 -14.12 -9.00
CA GLY A 51 -3.40 -14.47 -7.86
C GLY A 51 -1.92 -14.62 -8.23
N LEU A 52 -1.06 -14.01 -7.42
CA LEU A 52 0.40 -14.17 -7.47
C LEU A 52 0.96 -14.42 -6.07
N PRO A 53 2.08 -15.15 -5.93
CA PRO A 53 2.68 -15.32 -4.61
C PRO A 53 3.27 -14.01 -4.08
N VAL A 54 3.25 -13.83 -2.76
CA VAL A 54 3.65 -12.55 -2.11
C VAL A 54 5.06 -12.11 -2.51
N ILE A 55 5.94 -13.08 -2.77
CA ILE A 55 7.32 -12.83 -3.22
C ILE A 55 7.38 -12.01 -4.50
N LYS A 56 6.40 -12.13 -5.40
CA LYS A 56 6.33 -11.32 -6.63
C LYS A 56 6.14 -9.85 -6.35
N TYR A 57 5.49 -9.49 -5.25
CA TYR A 57 5.34 -8.11 -4.80
C TYR A 57 6.60 -7.64 -4.05
N LEU A 58 7.13 -8.47 -3.15
CA LEU A 58 8.36 -8.17 -2.42
C LEU A 58 9.57 -7.97 -3.35
N ASP A 59 9.61 -8.66 -4.50
CA ASP A 59 10.65 -8.48 -5.52
C ASP A 59 10.63 -7.10 -6.18
N ARG A 60 9.49 -6.40 -6.13
CA ARG A 60 9.33 -5.04 -6.67
C ARG A 60 9.66 -3.96 -5.64
N ILE A 61 9.80 -4.31 -4.36
CA ILE A 61 10.21 -3.36 -3.32
C ILE A 61 11.70 -3.05 -3.45
N HIS A 62 12.08 -1.80 -3.21
CA HIS A 62 13.47 -1.37 -3.18
C HIS A 62 14.28 -2.23 -2.20
N PRO A 63 15.48 -2.74 -2.57
CA PRO A 63 16.23 -3.70 -1.75
C PRO A 63 16.43 -3.26 -0.29
N ASP A 64 16.72 -1.97 -0.07
CA ASP A 64 16.92 -1.40 1.27
C ASP A 64 15.66 -1.44 2.14
N ASP A 65 14.48 -1.41 1.53
CA ASP A 65 13.20 -1.34 2.23
C ASP A 65 12.65 -2.75 2.52
N LYS A 66 13.08 -3.78 1.76
CA LYS A 66 12.59 -5.16 1.87
C LYS A 66 12.64 -5.72 3.31
N PRO A 67 13.76 -5.60 4.06
CA PRO A 67 13.83 -6.17 5.41
C PRO A 67 12.83 -5.52 6.37
N SER A 68 12.66 -4.20 6.27
CA SER A 68 11.72 -3.44 7.10
C SER A 68 10.27 -3.82 6.79
N VAL A 69 9.92 -3.87 5.49
CA VAL A 69 8.57 -4.23 5.04
C VAL A 69 8.22 -5.67 5.43
N ALA A 70 9.12 -6.63 5.18
CA ALA A 70 8.90 -8.02 5.54
C ALA A 70 8.67 -8.20 7.05
N LYS A 71 9.46 -7.50 7.87
CA LYS A 71 9.27 -7.51 9.32
C LYS A 71 7.91 -6.94 9.73
N ALA A 72 7.55 -5.77 9.19
CA ALA A 72 6.31 -5.11 9.54
C ALA A 72 5.06 -5.92 9.11
N ILE A 73 5.12 -6.59 7.95
CA ILE A 73 4.08 -7.55 7.53
C ILE A 73 4.01 -8.73 8.50
N SER A 74 5.15 -9.33 8.86
CA SER A 74 5.21 -10.44 9.82
C SER A 74 4.62 -10.06 11.16
N ASP A 75 4.96 -8.87 11.69
CA ASP A 75 4.43 -8.38 12.96
C ASP A 75 2.90 -8.24 12.88
N ALA A 76 2.37 -7.65 11.81
CA ALA A 76 0.93 -7.46 11.61
C ALA A 76 0.16 -8.79 11.45
N VAL A 77 0.76 -9.82 10.83
CA VAL A 77 0.19 -11.16 10.75
C VAL A 77 0.14 -11.82 12.14
N ILE A 78 1.19 -11.67 12.93
CA ILE A 78 1.28 -12.28 14.27
C ILE A 78 0.31 -11.60 15.24
N THR A 79 0.32 -10.27 15.33
CA THR A 79 -0.49 -9.54 16.31
C THR A 79 -1.93 -9.36 15.85
N GLY A 80 -2.17 -9.25 14.53
CA GLY A 80 -3.44 -8.81 13.97
C GLY A 80 -3.61 -7.29 14.04
N ASP A 81 -2.60 -6.55 14.47
CA ASP A 81 -2.65 -5.09 14.52
C ASP A 81 -2.66 -4.49 13.11
N PRO A 82 -3.26 -3.30 12.95
CA PRO A 82 -3.19 -2.58 11.70
C PRO A 82 -1.75 -2.21 11.31
N TYR A 83 -1.40 -2.52 10.07
CA TYR A 83 -0.13 -2.23 9.43
C TYR A 83 -0.16 -0.90 8.70
N ARG A 84 0.96 -0.17 8.79
CA ARG A 84 1.29 0.97 7.94
C ARG A 84 2.76 0.92 7.58
N CYS A 85 3.07 1.09 6.31
CA CYS A 85 4.45 1.31 5.90
C CYS A 85 4.50 2.17 4.65
N ASP A 86 5.45 3.10 4.63
CA ASP A 86 5.79 3.89 3.46
C ASP A 86 7.12 3.34 2.93
N TYR A 87 7.16 2.91 1.68
CA TYR A 87 8.33 2.27 1.08
C TYR A 87 8.41 2.50 -0.42
N ARG A 88 9.57 2.23 -0.99
CA ARG A 88 9.83 2.43 -2.41
C ARG A 88 9.56 1.15 -3.19
N VAL A 89 8.91 1.27 -4.34
CA VAL A 89 8.71 0.18 -5.31
C VAL A 89 9.19 0.58 -6.69
N PHE A 90 9.51 -0.42 -7.50
CA PHE A 90 9.79 -0.26 -8.93
C PHE A 90 8.48 -0.41 -9.71
N ASP A 91 8.11 0.61 -10.47
CA ASP A 91 6.99 0.56 -11.41
C ASP A 91 7.35 -0.28 -12.66
N ARG A 92 6.43 -0.37 -13.64
CA ARG A 92 6.67 -1.14 -14.88
C ARG A 92 7.80 -0.56 -15.74
N SER A 93 8.08 0.73 -15.62
CA SER A 93 9.17 1.40 -16.34
C SER A 93 10.54 1.23 -15.66
N GLY A 94 10.56 0.66 -14.46
CA GLY A 94 11.76 0.51 -13.63
C GLY A 94 12.09 1.76 -12.82
N GLN A 95 11.21 2.76 -12.81
CA GLN A 95 11.34 3.95 -11.98
C GLN A 95 10.95 3.64 -10.54
N ILE A 96 11.58 4.36 -9.61
CA ILE A 96 11.29 4.24 -8.19
C ILE A 96 10.17 5.22 -7.85
N ILE A 97 9.10 4.70 -7.27
CA ILE A 97 8.02 5.50 -6.68
C ILE A 97 7.89 5.17 -5.20
N THR A 98 7.50 6.15 -4.39
CA THR A 98 7.14 5.93 -2.99
C THR A 98 5.66 5.57 -2.91
N VAL A 99 5.35 4.51 -2.18
CA VAL A 99 3.98 4.10 -1.89
C VAL A 99 3.75 4.04 -0.40
N ALA A 100 2.52 4.32 0.01
CA ALA A 100 2.05 4.08 1.36
C ALA A 100 1.07 2.90 1.33
N ALA A 101 1.30 1.93 2.20
CA ALA A 101 0.49 0.72 2.28
C ALA A 101 -0.14 0.56 3.66
N PHE A 102 -1.41 0.18 3.66
CA PHE A 102 -2.23 -0.01 4.84
C PHE A 102 -2.86 -1.39 4.75
N GLY A 103 -2.93 -2.10 5.86
CA GLY A 103 -3.61 -3.38 5.88
C GLY A 103 -3.78 -3.96 7.26
N ARG A 104 -4.44 -5.11 7.34
CA ARG A 104 -4.55 -5.87 8.58
C ARG A 104 -4.72 -7.35 8.28
N CYS A 105 -4.30 -8.16 9.24
CA CYS A 105 -4.61 -9.58 9.24
C CYS A 105 -5.97 -9.84 9.90
N PHE A 106 -6.74 -10.73 9.29
CA PHE A 106 -7.98 -11.29 9.78
C PHE A 106 -7.71 -12.72 10.26
N ARG A 107 -8.52 -13.19 11.21
CA ARG A 107 -8.42 -14.52 11.80
C ARG A 107 -9.63 -15.36 11.42
N ASP A 108 -9.45 -16.67 11.30
CA ASP A 108 -10.53 -17.64 11.15
C ASP A 108 -11.28 -17.87 12.48
N GLU A 109 -12.30 -18.74 12.46
CA GLU A 109 -13.09 -19.10 13.63
C GLU A 109 -12.26 -19.77 14.75
N ALA A 110 -11.11 -20.36 14.40
CA ALA A 110 -10.17 -20.98 15.33
C ALA A 110 -9.14 -19.98 15.90
N GLY A 111 -9.18 -18.71 15.46
CA GLY A 111 -8.26 -17.65 15.88
C GLY A 111 -6.93 -17.63 15.12
N ASN A 112 -6.77 -18.44 14.08
CA ASN A 112 -5.56 -18.47 13.28
C ASN A 112 -5.59 -17.36 12.22
N PRO A 113 -4.45 -16.72 11.91
CA PRO A 113 -4.33 -15.83 10.75
C PRO A 113 -4.84 -16.51 9.47
N SER A 114 -5.78 -15.90 8.77
CA SER A 114 -6.41 -16.48 7.57
C SER A 114 -6.18 -15.63 6.33
N HIS A 115 -6.53 -14.35 6.41
CA HIS A 115 -6.45 -13.43 5.29
C HIS A 115 -5.82 -12.13 5.72
N TYR A 116 -5.06 -11.51 4.84
CA TYR A 116 -4.58 -10.15 5.02
C TYR A 116 -5.19 -9.28 3.92
N ALA A 117 -5.81 -8.16 4.26
CA ALA A 117 -6.35 -7.24 3.26
C ALA A 117 -5.78 -5.85 3.44
N GLY A 118 -5.63 -5.13 2.33
CA GLY A 118 -5.01 -3.82 2.36
C GLY A 118 -5.24 -2.98 1.12
N ILE A 119 -4.74 -1.75 1.21
CA ILE A 119 -4.75 -0.72 0.19
C ILE A 119 -3.35 -0.14 0.06
N VAL A 120 -2.93 0.19 -1.15
CA VAL A 120 -1.65 0.82 -1.45
C VAL A 120 -1.88 1.98 -2.42
N PHE A 121 -1.22 3.11 -2.18
CA PHE A 121 -1.29 4.26 -3.07
C PHE A 121 0.06 4.92 -3.18
N GLN A 122 0.31 5.55 -4.32
CA GLN A 122 1.50 6.35 -4.51
C GLN A 122 1.41 7.61 -3.66
N THR A 123 2.47 7.94 -2.94
CA THR A 123 2.57 9.17 -2.17
C THR A 123 3.75 10.00 -2.70
N THR A 124 3.47 11.26 -2.98
CA THR A 124 4.49 12.26 -3.32
C THR A 124 4.65 13.32 -2.24
N ASP A 125 3.69 13.43 -1.29
CA ASP A 125 3.69 14.34 -0.12
C ASP A 125 2.55 14.02 0.89
N HIS A 126 2.55 14.68 2.06
CA HIS A 126 1.50 14.55 3.09
C HIS A 126 0.08 14.96 2.62
N ALA A 127 -0.05 15.81 1.62
CA ALA A 127 -1.35 16.32 1.15
C ALA A 127 -2.28 15.20 0.62
N GLN A 128 -1.73 14.17 -0.03
CA GLN A 128 -2.51 13.03 -0.55
C GLN A 128 -3.02 12.12 0.57
N GLN A 129 -2.36 12.11 1.72
CA GLN A 129 -2.83 11.35 2.88
C GLN A 129 -4.10 11.98 3.48
N ASP A 130 -4.20 13.31 3.46
CA ASP A 130 -5.38 14.04 3.90
C ASP A 130 -6.57 13.79 2.96
N ASP A 131 -6.32 13.80 1.65
CA ASP A 131 -7.34 13.50 0.63
C ASP A 131 -7.86 12.05 0.72
N LEU A 132 -6.97 11.08 0.95
CA LEU A 132 -7.38 9.69 1.19
C LEU A 132 -8.16 9.55 2.50
N THR A 133 -7.74 10.27 3.54
CA THR A 133 -8.46 10.28 4.82
C THR A 133 -9.88 10.81 4.62
N ALA A 134 -10.06 11.87 3.83
CA ALA A 134 -11.37 12.40 3.49
C ALA A 134 -12.21 11.37 2.70
N HIS A 135 -11.64 10.75 1.67
CA HIS A 135 -12.32 9.71 0.88
C HIS A 135 -12.74 8.51 1.72
N CYS A 136 -11.86 7.99 2.59
CA CYS A 136 -12.17 6.85 3.45
C CYS A 136 -13.28 7.18 4.45
N ARG A 137 -13.33 8.41 4.98
CA ARG A 137 -14.43 8.85 5.87
C ARG A 137 -15.76 8.87 5.14
N GLU A 138 -15.78 9.34 3.90
CA GLU A 138 -17.03 9.41 3.14
C GLU A 138 -17.51 8.02 2.72
N ALA A 139 -16.60 7.17 2.22
CA ALA A 139 -16.90 5.77 1.93
C ALA A 139 -17.40 5.02 3.19
N LEU A 140 -16.88 5.33 4.38
CA LEU A 140 -17.29 4.68 5.62
C LEU A 140 -18.74 5.01 5.95
N LYS A 141 -19.16 6.27 5.81
CA LYS A 141 -20.55 6.68 6.03
C LYS A 141 -21.49 5.92 5.09
N ILE A 142 -21.12 5.81 3.81
CA ILE A 142 -21.89 5.09 2.80
C ILE A 142 -21.99 3.59 3.18
N ALA A 143 -20.87 2.95 3.51
CA ALA A 143 -20.83 1.55 3.91
C ALA A 143 -21.70 1.25 5.15
N GLN A 144 -21.62 2.11 6.18
CA GLN A 144 -22.45 2.01 7.38
C GLN A 144 -23.94 2.17 7.06
N SER A 145 -24.30 3.19 6.27
CA SER A 145 -25.69 3.43 5.87
C SER A 145 -26.28 2.31 4.99
N SER A 146 -25.41 1.57 4.29
CA SER A 146 -25.78 0.49 3.38
C SER A 146 -25.69 -0.91 4.01
N GLY A 147 -25.33 -1.01 5.30
CA GLY A 147 -25.18 -2.29 6.01
C GLY A 147 -23.98 -3.14 5.55
N LEU A 148 -22.99 -2.56 4.87
CA LEU A 148 -21.80 -3.26 4.37
C LEU A 148 -20.73 -3.35 5.47
N GLN A 149 -20.98 -4.19 6.49
CA GLN A 149 -20.16 -4.24 7.70
C GLN A 149 -18.67 -4.55 7.42
N ALA A 150 -18.37 -5.51 6.56
CA ALA A 150 -16.99 -5.85 6.21
C ALA A 150 -16.23 -4.68 5.58
N THR A 151 -16.91 -3.90 4.72
CA THR A 151 -16.35 -2.69 4.10
C THR A 151 -16.17 -1.59 5.13
N ALA A 152 -17.13 -1.40 6.05
CA ALA A 152 -17.01 -0.44 7.14
C ALA A 152 -15.82 -0.76 8.06
N ASP A 153 -15.65 -2.03 8.45
CA ASP A 153 -14.54 -2.49 9.28
C ASP A 153 -13.17 -2.25 8.60
N ALA A 154 -13.10 -2.45 7.28
CA ALA A 154 -11.91 -2.18 6.49
C ALA A 154 -11.58 -0.67 6.45
N LEU A 155 -12.58 0.18 6.20
CA LEU A 155 -12.41 1.63 6.15
C LEU A 155 -12.07 2.23 7.52
N GLU A 156 -12.66 1.73 8.60
CA GLU A 156 -12.29 2.13 9.96
C GLU A 156 -10.85 1.76 10.31
N ALA A 157 -10.40 0.57 9.88
CA ALA A 157 -9.02 0.17 10.06
C ALA A 157 -8.07 1.11 9.30
N ILE A 158 -8.37 1.44 8.04
CA ILE A 158 -7.60 2.40 7.24
C ILE A 158 -7.55 3.77 7.93
N LEU A 159 -8.68 4.29 8.41
CA LEU A 159 -8.76 5.60 9.08
C LEU A 159 -7.98 5.64 10.40
N LYS A 160 -8.05 4.59 11.23
CA LYS A 160 -7.28 4.49 12.49
C LYS A 160 -5.78 4.58 12.23
N VAL A 161 -5.33 4.08 11.09
CA VAL A 161 -3.91 4.04 10.72
C VAL A 161 -3.46 5.34 10.06
N LEU A 162 -4.32 5.96 9.23
CA LEU A 162 -4.09 7.30 8.67
C LEU A 162 -3.99 8.37 9.77
N ALA A 163 -4.71 8.20 10.88
CA ALA A 163 -4.67 9.09 12.04
C ALA A 163 -3.41 8.99 12.89
N LYS A 164 -2.60 7.93 12.74
CA LYS A 164 -1.29 7.85 13.41
C LYS A 164 -0.29 8.74 12.66
N PRO A 165 0.44 9.64 13.34
CA PRO A 165 1.52 10.38 12.70
C PRO A 165 2.49 9.38 12.09
N ALA A 166 2.93 9.62 10.86
CA ALA A 166 4.00 8.84 10.26
C ALA A 166 5.15 8.84 11.27
N ALA A 167 5.53 7.66 11.77
CA ALA A 167 6.68 7.58 12.65
C ALA A 167 7.84 8.18 11.86
N SER A 168 8.40 9.28 12.36
CA SER A 168 9.59 9.89 11.79
C SER A 168 10.74 8.89 11.92
N GLY A 169 10.84 7.99 10.96
CA GLY A 169 11.96 7.10 10.77
C GLY A 169 13.16 7.95 10.41
N SER A 170 13.92 8.35 11.42
CA SER A 170 15.24 8.93 11.30
C SER A 170 16.07 8.06 10.37
N VAL A 171 16.35 8.57 9.17
CA VAL A 171 17.47 8.10 8.36
C VAL A 171 18.73 8.60 9.05
N ALA A 172 19.24 7.82 10.01
CA ALA A 172 20.61 7.98 10.46
C ALA A 172 21.51 7.37 9.39
N VAL A 173 22.05 8.25 8.54
CA VAL A 173 23.14 7.96 7.62
C VAL A 173 24.40 7.68 8.44
N HIS A 174 24.93 6.46 8.35
CA HIS A 174 26.33 6.16 8.69
C HIS A 174 26.91 5.20 7.66
#